data_AF-A0A229R9M2-F1
#
_entry.id   AF-A0A229R9M2-F1
#
_cell.length_a   1.000
_cell.length_b   1.000
_cell.length_c   1.000
_cell.angle_alpha   90.00
_cell.angle_beta   90.00
_cell.angle_gamma   90.00
#
_symmetry.space_group_name_H-M   'P 1'
#
loop_
_entity.id
_entity.type
_entity.pdbx_description
1 polymer ?
#
loop_
_entity_poly.entity_id
_entity_poly.type
_entity_poly.pdbx_seq_one_letter_code
_entity_poly.pdbx_strand_id
1 'polypeptide(L)'
;MTRATLLLTALAAAAVTALAVIPGSTANATTGYHVFNTGIGIYPRTTPTMNPTARAGTALADGTPVTIACQTTGDPVHGNAIYNRLADDTYLPDYFTYTGVDGFVPTLPRCDAPPARPQNPQPQPTQPRPFGAACAPTILLVVPGSSETSTSARSDQHRGLLAHVTRPLTERLGRKLRVHYANYPAKLDGGYFASKDAGYRAAWSALNTYAAACPTSTFALLGYSQGAHIAGDLAATIGKESSPIPARRLSAVALLADPARNPGDNTLGTSFPSIGAAGARAGFGDTTKVVIGLCTDFDPVCNAAPPYAAPLTAALLGQAAHTGYATKKLDGSKTFTGWLTDYLAVTLD
;
A
#
# COMPACT_ATOMS: atom_id res chain seq x y z
N MET A 1 -9.41 76.19 -55.71
CA MET A 1 -7.99 76.60 -55.66
C MET A 1 -7.20 75.44 -55.06
N THR A 2 -6.50 74.65 -55.90
CA THR A 2 -5.01 74.43 -55.87
C THR A 2 -4.45 73.99 -54.51
N ARG A 3 -3.65 72.95 -54.30
CA ARG A 3 -2.75 72.04 -55.06
C ARG A 3 -2.51 70.83 -54.12
N ALA A 4 -2.59 69.58 -54.55
CA ALA A 4 -1.46 68.73 -54.96
C ALA A 4 -0.23 68.71 -54.00
N THR A 5 -0.09 67.63 -53.22
CA THR A 5 1.22 67.05 -52.85
C THR A 5 1.08 65.53 -52.67
N LEU A 6 1.74 64.77 -53.55
CA LEU A 6 1.99 63.32 -53.42
C LEU A 6 3.04 63.07 -52.33
N LEU A 7 2.92 61.97 -51.56
CA LEU A 7 4.08 61.13 -51.20
C LEU A 7 3.64 59.74 -50.70
N LEU A 8 4.32 58.72 -51.26
CA LEU A 8 4.19 57.29 -51.08
C LEU A 8 4.39 56.84 -49.61
N THR A 9 3.75 55.74 -49.17
CA THR A 9 4.39 54.42 -48.98
C THR A 9 3.53 53.44 -48.14
N ALA A 10 3.69 52.15 -48.47
CA ALA A 10 3.46 50.94 -47.68
C ALA A 10 2.00 50.46 -47.44
N LEU A 11 1.56 49.52 -48.28
CA LEU A 11 0.60 48.49 -47.88
C LEU A 11 1.25 47.57 -46.82
N ALA A 12 0.71 47.57 -45.60
CA ALA A 12 0.90 46.48 -44.64
C ALA A 12 -0.43 45.75 -44.49
N ALA A 13 -0.52 44.55 -45.06
CA ALA A 13 -1.65 43.65 -44.86
C ALA A 13 -1.60 43.12 -43.41
N ALA A 14 -2.56 43.52 -42.58
CA ALA A 14 -2.73 42.98 -41.24
C ALA A 14 -3.35 41.57 -41.33
N ALA A 15 -2.51 40.55 -41.19
CA ALA A 15 -2.96 39.18 -40.96
C ALA A 15 -3.47 39.05 -39.51
N VAL A 16 -4.78 38.94 -39.34
CA VAL A 16 -5.41 38.61 -38.06
C VAL A 16 -5.22 37.12 -37.81
N THR A 17 -4.18 36.75 -37.05
CA THR A 17 -4.05 35.39 -36.53
C THR A 17 -4.89 35.24 -35.28
N ALA A 18 -5.98 34.49 -35.39
CA ALA A 18 -6.78 34.03 -34.25
C ALA A 18 -5.93 33.12 -33.35
N LEU A 19 -5.72 33.52 -32.08
CA LEU A 19 -5.19 32.62 -31.06
C LEU A 19 -6.25 31.56 -30.76
N ALA A 20 -6.04 30.35 -31.27
CA ALA A 20 -6.71 29.16 -30.74
C ALA A 20 -6.16 28.89 -29.34
N VAL A 21 -6.98 29.14 -28.31
CA VAL A 21 -6.72 28.66 -26.95
C VAL A 21 -6.87 27.15 -26.99
N ILE A 22 -5.74 26.44 -27.05
CA ILE A 22 -5.71 25.00 -26.84
C ILE A 22 -5.94 24.80 -25.33
N PRO A 23 -7.05 24.16 -24.89
CA PRO A 23 -7.16 23.77 -23.50
C PRO A 23 -5.98 22.88 -23.17
N GLY A 24 -5.19 23.30 -22.18
CA GLY A 24 -4.00 22.59 -21.74
C GLY A 24 -4.34 21.12 -21.45
N SER A 25 -3.53 20.23 -22.00
CA SER A 25 -3.51 18.82 -21.64
C SER A 25 -3.52 18.70 -20.11
N THR A 26 -4.54 18.06 -19.55
CA THR A 26 -4.54 17.67 -18.13
C THR A 26 -3.26 16.89 -17.85
N ALA A 27 -2.45 17.42 -16.93
CA ALA A 27 -1.18 16.83 -16.54
C ALA A 27 -1.38 15.34 -16.20
N ASN A 28 -0.62 14.48 -16.87
CA ASN A 28 -0.39 13.11 -16.40
C ASN A 28 0.17 13.22 -14.97
N ALA A 29 -0.47 12.54 -14.00
CA ALA A 29 0.12 12.32 -12.69
C ALA A 29 1.54 11.76 -12.90
N THR A 30 2.54 12.56 -12.54
CA THR A 30 3.93 12.22 -12.85
C THR A 30 4.32 11.01 -12.00
N THR A 31 4.69 9.93 -12.67
CA THR A 31 5.38 8.78 -12.09
C THR A 31 6.73 9.28 -11.56
N GLY A 32 6.82 9.51 -10.25
CA GLY A 32 8.00 10.08 -9.60
C GLY A 32 8.00 9.90 -8.09
N TYR A 33 9.12 10.21 -7.43
CA TYR A 33 9.23 10.17 -5.98
C TYR A 33 8.30 11.19 -5.33
N HIS A 34 7.63 10.80 -4.25
CA HIS A 34 6.71 11.68 -3.54
C HIS A 34 6.61 11.28 -2.06
N VAL A 35 6.13 12.22 -1.24
CA VAL A 35 5.82 11.98 0.17
C VAL A 35 4.61 11.06 0.28
N PHE A 36 4.66 10.05 1.15
CA PHE A 36 3.53 9.15 1.35
C PHE A 36 3.43 8.66 2.80
N ASN A 37 2.21 8.23 3.17
CA ASN A 37 1.91 7.55 4.43
C ASN A 37 2.27 8.38 5.69
N THR A 38 2.19 9.71 5.62
CA THR A 38 2.44 10.59 6.76
C THR A 38 1.16 10.90 7.55
N GLY A 39 0.00 10.94 6.88
CA GLY A 39 -1.31 11.23 7.46
C GLY A 39 -1.53 12.69 7.92
N ILE A 40 -0.47 13.39 8.34
CA ILE A 40 -0.48 14.80 8.79
C ILE A 40 0.59 15.65 8.08
N GLY A 41 1.33 15.06 7.14
CA GLY A 41 2.52 15.66 6.54
C GLY A 41 3.79 15.37 7.33
N ILE A 42 4.94 15.58 6.69
CA ILE A 42 6.26 15.39 7.28
C ILE A 42 7.14 16.63 7.07
N TYR A 43 7.78 17.08 8.14
CA TYR A 43 8.83 18.09 8.04
C TYR A 43 10.11 17.46 7.45
N PRO A 44 10.67 18.03 6.37
CA PRO A 44 12.02 17.73 5.93
C PRO A 44 13.02 17.94 7.06
N ARG A 45 14.17 17.26 6.97
CA ARG A 45 15.17 17.24 8.04
C ARG A 45 16.48 17.86 7.60
N THR A 46 17.16 18.58 8.48
CA THR A 46 18.50 19.14 8.21
C THR A 46 19.60 18.08 8.25
N THR A 47 19.36 16.97 8.96
CA THR A 47 20.22 15.79 9.07
C THR A 47 19.35 14.52 9.03
N PRO A 48 19.91 13.33 8.74
CA PRO A 48 19.12 12.10 8.63
C PRO A 48 18.70 11.56 10.01
N THR A 49 17.83 12.30 10.69
CA THR A 49 17.29 12.02 12.03
C THR A 49 15.85 12.51 12.15
N MET A 50 15.08 11.90 13.05
CA MET A 50 13.74 12.38 13.41
C MET A 50 13.72 13.30 14.63
N ASN A 51 14.89 13.69 15.17
CA ASN A 51 14.98 14.67 16.25
C ASN A 51 14.17 15.94 15.92
N PRO A 52 13.29 16.43 16.82
CA PRO A 52 12.51 17.63 16.59
C PRO A 52 13.34 18.88 16.24
N THR A 53 14.59 18.97 16.71
CA THR A 53 15.48 20.11 16.41
C THR A 53 16.00 20.11 14.97
N ALA A 54 15.94 18.97 14.28
CA ALA A 54 16.42 18.83 12.92
C ALA A 54 15.35 19.17 11.87
N ARG A 55 14.19 19.75 12.24
CA ARG A 55 13.16 20.12 11.26
C ARG A 55 13.63 21.28 10.38
N ALA A 56 13.37 21.17 9.09
CA ALA A 56 13.61 22.21 8.10
C ALA A 56 12.28 22.62 7.45
N GLY A 57 12.09 23.93 7.27
CA GLY A 57 10.98 24.48 6.48
C GLY A 57 9.58 24.07 6.97
N THR A 58 8.68 23.92 6.01
CA THR A 58 7.27 23.54 6.21
C THR A 58 7.06 22.05 6.04
N ALA A 59 6.04 21.49 6.70
CA ALA A 59 5.64 20.11 6.48
C ALA A 59 5.16 19.90 5.03
N LEU A 60 5.64 18.83 4.41
CA LEU A 60 5.20 18.36 3.10
C LEU A 60 4.04 17.39 3.30
N ALA A 61 2.93 17.60 2.58
CA ALA A 61 1.77 16.72 2.63
C ALA A 61 2.00 15.44 1.83
N ASP A 62 1.22 14.39 2.10
CA ASP A 62 1.19 13.19 1.25
C ASP A 62 0.85 13.56 -0.21
N GLY A 63 1.49 12.88 -1.16
CA GLY A 63 1.41 13.18 -2.59
C GLY A 63 2.34 14.29 -3.06
N THR A 64 3.01 15.03 -2.16
CA THR A 64 3.96 16.08 -2.56
C THR A 64 5.12 15.46 -3.35
N PRO A 65 5.33 15.86 -4.62
CA PRO A 65 6.45 15.34 -5.41
C PRO A 65 7.78 15.82 -4.84
N VAL A 66 8.78 14.93 -4.82
CA VAL A 66 10.13 15.25 -4.35
C VAL A 66 11.17 14.80 -5.36
N THR A 67 12.31 15.49 -5.39
CA THR A 67 13.47 15.06 -6.18
C THR A 67 14.55 14.59 -5.22
N ILE A 68 14.97 13.33 -5.36
CA ILE A 68 16.01 12.73 -4.50
C ILE A 68 17.36 12.91 -5.18
N ALA A 69 18.27 13.61 -4.51
CA ALA A 69 19.64 13.84 -4.96
C ALA A 69 20.53 12.62 -4.70
N CYS A 70 20.42 12.02 -3.50
CA CYS A 70 21.17 10.84 -3.09
C CYS A 70 20.49 10.16 -1.90
N GLN A 71 20.95 8.98 -1.52
CA GLN A 71 20.46 8.30 -0.32
C GLN A 71 21.58 8.00 0.68
N THR A 72 21.25 8.02 1.96
CA THR A 72 22.16 7.70 3.06
C THR A 72 21.43 6.90 4.15
N THR A 73 22.12 6.60 5.24
CA THR A 73 21.55 6.00 6.44
C THR A 73 21.49 6.99 7.59
N GLY A 74 20.51 6.84 8.49
CA GLY A 74 20.33 7.68 9.66
C GLY A 74 19.58 6.98 10.78
N ASP A 75 18.98 7.77 11.68
CA ASP A 75 18.20 7.22 12.79
C ASP A 75 17.00 6.41 12.26
N PRO A 76 16.83 5.14 12.66
CA PRO A 76 15.75 4.32 12.13
C PRO A 76 14.37 4.92 12.38
N VAL A 77 13.58 5.02 11.32
CA VAL A 77 12.17 5.41 11.37
C VAL A 77 11.35 4.17 11.10
N HIS A 78 10.65 3.69 12.13
CA HIS A 78 9.92 2.42 12.07
C HIS A 78 10.79 1.23 11.61
N GLY A 79 12.07 1.24 11.97
CA GLY A 79 13.04 0.18 11.60
C GLY A 79 13.66 0.32 10.20
N ASN A 80 13.27 1.34 9.42
CA ASN A 80 13.95 1.71 8.18
C ASN A 80 14.96 2.83 8.46
N ALA A 81 16.24 2.54 8.24
CA ALA A 81 17.33 3.50 8.47
C ALA A 81 17.69 4.34 7.24
N ILE A 82 17.02 4.15 6.10
CA ILE A 82 17.36 4.84 4.85
C ILE A 82 16.71 6.23 4.83
N TYR A 83 17.49 7.22 4.42
CA TYR A 83 17.04 8.58 4.19
C TYR A 83 17.33 9.00 2.75
N ASN A 84 16.39 9.74 2.18
CA ASN A 84 16.47 10.37 0.88
C ASN A 84 16.88 11.82 1.09
N ARG A 85 18.08 12.19 0.64
CA ARG A 85 18.50 13.59 0.59
C ARG A 85 17.89 14.22 -0.64
N LEU A 86 17.11 15.26 -0.45
CA LEU A 86 16.42 15.98 -1.50
C LEU A 86 17.36 16.96 -2.22
N ALA A 87 16.89 17.52 -3.33
CA ALA A 87 17.64 18.51 -4.11
C ALA A 87 17.93 19.83 -3.36
N ASP A 88 17.19 20.12 -2.29
CA ASP A 88 17.38 21.27 -1.41
C ASP A 88 18.25 20.95 -0.17
N ASP A 89 18.98 19.84 -0.21
CA ASP A 89 19.88 19.36 0.84
C ASP A 89 19.19 18.93 2.14
N THR A 90 17.86 18.89 2.19
CA THR A 90 17.09 18.32 3.30
C THR A 90 16.92 16.80 3.16
N TYR A 91 16.50 16.14 4.23
CA TYR A 91 16.32 14.69 4.28
C TYR A 91 14.87 14.32 4.59
N LEU A 92 14.38 13.28 3.93
CA LEU A 92 13.18 12.57 4.31
C LEU A 92 13.49 11.10 4.59
N PRO A 93 12.92 10.49 5.64
CA PRO A 93 13.00 9.05 5.81
C PRO A 93 12.39 8.35 4.59
N ASP A 94 13.04 7.28 4.14
CA ASP A 94 12.55 6.45 3.04
C ASP A 94 11.19 5.83 3.39
N TYR A 95 10.92 5.57 4.67
CA TYR A 95 9.61 5.16 5.17
C TYR A 95 8.45 6.09 4.77
N PHE A 96 8.72 7.40 4.61
CA PHE A 96 7.73 8.41 4.21
C PHE A 96 7.95 8.93 2.79
N THR A 97 8.80 8.27 2.00
CA THR A 97 9.11 8.65 0.61
C THR A 97 8.88 7.47 -0.33
N TYR A 98 7.97 7.60 -1.29
CA TYR A 98 7.74 6.55 -2.26
C TYR A 98 8.87 6.51 -3.28
N THR A 99 9.68 5.44 -3.27
CA THR A 99 10.84 5.28 -4.16
C THR A 99 10.72 4.15 -5.19
N GLY A 100 9.67 3.34 -5.09
CA GLY A 100 9.38 2.24 -6.03
C GLY A 100 10.29 1.02 -5.89
N VAL A 101 11.22 0.97 -4.92
CA VAL A 101 12.13 -0.16 -4.69
C VAL A 101 12.29 -0.52 -3.21
N ASP A 102 12.83 -1.71 -2.95
CA ASP A 102 13.14 -2.22 -1.62
C ASP A 102 14.54 -1.77 -1.18
N GLY A 103 14.59 -0.90 -0.18
CA GLY A 103 15.84 -0.36 0.32
C GLY A 103 16.33 0.77 -0.57
N PHE A 104 17.63 0.84 -0.78
CA PHE A 104 18.17 1.91 -1.57
C PHE A 104 17.79 1.79 -3.06
N VAL A 105 17.39 2.90 -3.68
CA VAL A 105 17.19 3.04 -5.12
C VAL A 105 18.50 2.72 -5.86
N PRO A 106 18.50 1.72 -6.76
CA PRO A 106 19.69 1.33 -7.50
C PRO A 106 20.26 2.44 -8.40
N THR A 107 19.42 3.34 -8.89
CA THR A 107 19.80 4.43 -9.81
C THR A 107 20.23 5.71 -9.10
N LEU A 108 20.04 5.82 -7.78
CA LEU A 108 20.44 7.00 -7.01
C LEU A 108 21.81 6.80 -6.37
N PRO A 109 22.67 7.83 -6.38
CA PRO A 109 23.95 7.77 -5.70
C PRO A 109 23.77 7.67 -4.18
N ARG A 110 24.80 7.16 -3.49
CA ARG A 110 24.90 7.29 -2.03
C ARG A 110 25.50 8.65 -1.71
N CYS A 111 24.96 9.33 -0.70
CA CYS A 111 25.47 10.65 -0.32
C CYS A 111 26.93 10.62 0.14
N ASP A 112 27.40 9.46 0.62
CA ASP A 112 28.73 9.27 1.19
C ASP A 112 29.68 8.46 0.27
N ALA A 113 29.30 8.18 -0.98
CA ALA A 113 30.13 7.39 -1.90
C ALA A 113 31.06 8.26 -2.77
N PRO A 114 32.33 7.87 -2.99
CA PRO A 114 33.16 8.45 -4.03
C PRO A 114 32.58 8.16 -5.43
N PRO A 115 32.86 9.00 -6.46
CA PRO A 115 32.17 8.94 -7.75
C PRO A 115 32.36 7.58 -8.45
N ALA A 116 31.26 6.99 -8.92
CA ALA A 116 31.25 5.67 -9.54
C ALA A 116 31.81 5.69 -10.97
N ARG A 117 32.65 4.69 -11.30
CA ARG A 117 33.12 4.38 -12.66
C ARG A 117 31.94 3.90 -13.54
N PRO A 118 31.93 4.14 -14.86
CA PRO A 118 30.86 3.67 -15.74
C PRO A 118 30.67 2.16 -15.63
N GLN A 119 29.47 1.73 -15.26
CA GLN A 119 29.12 0.31 -15.16
C GLN A 119 28.54 -0.18 -16.48
N ASN A 120 29.06 -1.32 -16.97
CA ASN A 120 28.43 -2.10 -18.04
C ASN A 120 27.03 -2.58 -17.58
N PRO A 121 26.08 -2.78 -18.50
CA PRO A 121 24.72 -3.21 -18.16
C PRO A 121 24.74 -4.51 -17.34
N GLN A 122 24.31 -4.46 -16.08
CA GLN A 122 24.06 -5.66 -15.30
C GLN A 122 22.77 -6.34 -15.80
N PRO A 123 22.70 -7.68 -15.84
CA PRO A 123 21.48 -8.40 -16.15
C PRO A 123 20.39 -8.04 -15.15
N GLN A 124 19.30 -7.50 -15.67
CA GLN A 124 18.08 -7.17 -14.93
C GLN A 124 17.59 -8.41 -14.16
N PRO A 125 17.14 -8.27 -12.89
CA PRO A 125 16.38 -9.33 -12.24
C PRO A 125 15.22 -9.69 -13.17
N THR A 126 15.08 -10.98 -13.50
CA THR A 126 14.07 -11.46 -14.44
C THR A 126 12.72 -10.90 -14.03
N GLN A 127 12.16 -10.02 -14.87
CA GLN A 127 10.76 -9.62 -14.73
C GLN A 127 9.92 -10.92 -14.62
N PRO A 128 8.97 -11.01 -13.69
CA PRO A 128 8.03 -12.11 -13.72
C PRO A 128 7.42 -12.14 -15.12
N ARG A 129 7.34 -13.35 -15.71
CA ARG A 129 6.64 -13.57 -17.00
C ARG A 129 5.34 -12.77 -16.97
N PRO A 130 4.94 -12.09 -18.06
CA PRO A 130 3.61 -11.52 -18.13
C PRO A 130 2.63 -12.64 -17.81
N PHE A 131 1.97 -12.55 -16.66
CA PHE A 131 0.81 -13.38 -16.39
C PHE A 131 -0.11 -13.13 -17.57
N GLY A 132 -0.50 -14.17 -18.30
CA GLY A 132 -1.56 -14.05 -19.30
C GLY A 132 -2.78 -13.50 -18.56
N ALA A 133 -3.01 -12.18 -18.64
CA ALA A 133 -4.00 -11.50 -17.85
C ALA A 133 -5.36 -11.76 -18.48
N ALA A 134 -5.91 -12.94 -18.22
CA ALA A 134 -7.35 -13.10 -18.29
C ALA A 134 -7.92 -12.26 -17.15
N CYS A 135 -8.32 -11.02 -17.46
CA CYS A 135 -9.06 -10.18 -16.54
C CYS A 135 -10.32 -10.92 -16.07
N ALA A 136 -10.63 -10.76 -14.78
CA ALA A 136 -11.90 -11.17 -14.21
C ALA A 136 -12.67 -9.93 -13.76
N PRO A 137 -14.01 -9.96 -13.71
CA PRO A 137 -14.81 -8.91 -13.11
C PRO A 137 -14.25 -8.41 -11.77
N THR A 138 -13.86 -9.35 -10.89
CA THR A 138 -13.27 -9.05 -9.58
C THR A 138 -11.87 -9.62 -9.45
N ILE A 139 -10.94 -8.81 -8.95
CA ILE A 139 -9.56 -9.21 -8.62
C ILE A 139 -9.37 -9.15 -7.11
N LEU A 140 -9.21 -10.31 -6.48
CA LEU A 140 -8.96 -10.44 -5.04
C LEU A 140 -7.46 -10.54 -4.78
N LEU A 141 -6.89 -9.50 -4.17
CA LEU A 141 -5.52 -9.51 -3.68
C LEU A 141 -5.50 -10.10 -2.27
N VAL A 142 -4.75 -11.18 -2.11
CA VAL A 142 -4.67 -11.96 -0.88
C VAL A 142 -3.29 -11.79 -0.29
N VAL A 143 -3.20 -11.36 0.96
CA VAL A 143 -1.93 -11.14 1.66
C VAL A 143 -1.81 -12.14 2.81
N PRO A 144 -1.00 -13.19 2.65
CA PRO A 144 -0.83 -14.23 3.68
C PRO A 144 -0.28 -13.69 4.99
N GLY A 145 -0.44 -14.48 6.05
CA GLY A 145 0.23 -14.22 7.31
C GLY A 145 1.71 -14.57 7.25
N SER A 146 2.39 -14.33 8.37
CA SER A 146 3.80 -14.65 8.49
C SER A 146 4.07 -16.15 8.40
N SER A 147 5.18 -16.51 7.78
CA SER A 147 5.58 -17.89 7.45
C SER A 147 4.63 -18.63 6.50
N GLU A 148 3.62 -17.96 5.91
CA GLU A 148 2.66 -18.57 4.97
C GLU A 148 2.98 -18.30 3.49
N THR A 149 4.00 -17.49 3.22
CA THR A 149 4.47 -17.15 1.87
C THR A 149 5.97 -16.86 1.86
N SER A 150 6.52 -16.62 0.68
CA SER A 150 7.92 -16.23 0.48
C SER A 150 8.02 -15.36 -0.79
N THR A 151 9.18 -14.75 -1.01
CA THR A 151 9.45 -13.98 -2.24
C THR A 151 9.46 -14.85 -3.51
N SER A 152 9.73 -16.15 -3.38
CA SER A 152 9.73 -17.12 -4.48
C SER A 152 8.41 -17.88 -4.65
N ALA A 153 7.40 -17.58 -3.83
CA ALA A 153 6.11 -18.23 -3.91
C ALA A 153 5.40 -17.95 -5.24
N ARG A 154 4.40 -18.78 -5.56
CA ARG A 154 3.53 -18.57 -6.72
C ARG A 154 2.31 -17.74 -6.35
N SER A 155 2.04 -16.66 -7.08
CA SER A 155 0.90 -15.77 -6.81
C SER A 155 -0.46 -16.37 -7.17
N ASP A 156 -0.52 -17.45 -7.94
CA ASP A 156 -1.76 -18.12 -8.36
C ASP A 156 -2.14 -19.31 -7.47
N GLN A 157 -1.36 -19.61 -6.43
CA GLN A 157 -1.56 -20.80 -5.60
C GLN A 157 -2.12 -20.42 -4.22
N HIS A 158 -3.28 -21.01 -3.90
CA HIS A 158 -3.92 -20.93 -2.59
C HIS A 158 -3.04 -21.54 -1.49
N ARG A 159 -2.74 -20.75 -0.46
CA ARG A 159 -1.85 -21.14 0.66
C ARG A 159 -2.25 -20.50 1.99
N GLY A 160 -1.65 -21.02 3.06
CA GLY A 160 -1.83 -20.53 4.42
C GLY A 160 -3.27 -20.65 4.92
N LEU A 161 -3.56 -19.98 6.03
CA LEU A 161 -4.89 -19.87 6.61
C LEU A 161 -5.91 -19.36 5.58
N LEU A 162 -5.53 -18.37 4.78
CA LEU A 162 -6.43 -17.75 3.80
C LEU A 162 -6.84 -18.71 2.67
N ALA A 163 -6.16 -19.85 2.47
CA ALA A 163 -6.61 -20.90 1.54
C ALA A 163 -7.97 -21.50 1.91
N HIS A 164 -8.33 -21.50 3.20
CA HIS A 164 -9.65 -21.93 3.67
C HIS A 164 -10.78 -20.99 3.23
N VAL A 165 -10.45 -19.77 2.80
CA VAL A 165 -11.41 -18.81 2.23
C VAL A 165 -11.34 -18.84 0.70
N THR A 166 -10.13 -18.74 0.15
CA THR A 166 -9.96 -18.48 -1.29
C THR A 166 -10.26 -19.69 -2.16
N ARG A 167 -10.05 -20.93 -1.69
CA ARG A 167 -10.42 -22.14 -2.43
C ARG A 167 -11.94 -22.24 -2.65
N PRO A 168 -12.78 -22.31 -1.61
CA PRO A 168 -14.22 -22.39 -1.81
C PRO A 168 -14.80 -21.14 -2.48
N LEU A 169 -14.22 -19.96 -2.26
CA LEU A 169 -14.63 -18.75 -2.96
C LEU A 169 -14.37 -18.82 -4.47
N THR A 170 -13.23 -19.37 -4.89
CA THR A 170 -12.90 -19.57 -6.31
C THR A 170 -13.80 -20.64 -6.94
N GLU A 171 -14.15 -21.70 -6.21
CA GLU A 171 -15.10 -22.71 -6.67
C GLU A 171 -16.50 -22.12 -6.91
N ARG A 172 -16.94 -21.19 -6.05
CA ARG A 172 -18.26 -20.54 -6.15
C ARG A 172 -18.35 -19.48 -7.24
N LEU A 173 -17.33 -18.60 -7.33
CA LEU A 173 -17.36 -17.46 -8.25
C LEU A 173 -16.75 -17.79 -9.62
N GLY A 174 -15.98 -18.87 -9.74
CA GLY A 174 -15.40 -19.34 -10.99
C GLY A 174 -14.66 -18.23 -11.74
N ARG A 175 -15.05 -18.00 -13.00
CA ARG A 175 -14.43 -16.99 -13.88
C ARG A 175 -14.71 -15.54 -13.47
N LYS A 176 -15.64 -15.28 -12.53
CA LYS A 176 -15.90 -13.94 -12.01
C LYS A 176 -14.76 -13.43 -11.11
N LEU A 177 -13.99 -14.35 -10.52
CA LEU A 177 -12.95 -14.03 -9.55
C LEU A 177 -11.56 -14.42 -10.07
N ARG A 178 -10.62 -13.47 -9.99
CA ARG A 178 -9.19 -13.72 -10.11
C ARG A 178 -8.54 -13.53 -8.74
N VAL A 179 -7.92 -14.58 -8.21
CA VAL A 179 -7.16 -14.50 -6.96
C VAL A 179 -5.68 -14.25 -7.26
N HIS A 180 -5.07 -13.33 -6.52
CA HIS A 180 -3.62 -13.08 -6.56
C HIS A 180 -3.06 -13.01 -5.14
N TYR A 181 -2.19 -13.95 -4.81
CA TYR A 181 -1.45 -14.00 -3.56
C TYR A 181 -0.18 -13.13 -3.63
N ALA A 182 -0.02 -12.25 -2.65
CA ALA A 182 1.20 -11.46 -2.48
C ALA A 182 2.38 -12.37 -2.07
N ASN A 183 3.51 -12.19 -2.74
CA ASN A 183 4.76 -12.88 -2.47
C ASN A 183 5.72 -11.94 -1.77
N TYR A 184 6.08 -12.25 -0.52
CA TYR A 184 6.93 -11.39 0.28
C TYR A 184 7.61 -12.17 1.42
N PRO A 185 8.57 -11.60 2.16
CA PRO A 185 9.36 -12.35 3.14
C PRO A 185 8.58 -12.99 4.29
N ALA A 186 7.44 -12.44 4.68
CA ALA A 186 6.54 -12.96 5.71
C ALA A 186 7.20 -13.31 7.07
N LYS A 187 8.12 -12.45 7.57
CA LYS A 187 8.89 -12.68 8.81
C LYS A 187 8.18 -12.16 10.07
N LEU A 188 8.29 -12.88 11.20
CA LEU A 188 7.78 -12.48 12.53
C LEU A 188 8.85 -12.03 13.53
N ASP A 189 10.12 -12.32 13.25
CA ASP A 189 11.23 -11.98 14.14
C ASP A 189 11.65 -10.50 13.99
N GLY A 190 12.88 -10.13 14.35
CA GLY A 190 13.40 -8.76 14.26
C GLY A 190 13.32 -8.11 12.86
N GLY A 191 12.87 -8.83 11.82
CA GLY A 191 12.56 -8.31 10.50
C GLY A 191 11.08 -8.01 10.22
N TYR A 192 10.17 -8.00 11.21
CA TYR A 192 8.72 -7.84 10.98
C TYR A 192 8.36 -6.62 10.13
N PHE A 193 8.82 -5.41 10.47
CA PHE A 193 8.43 -4.19 9.74
C PHE A 193 9.02 -4.14 8.34
N ALA A 194 10.28 -4.55 8.16
CA ALA A 194 10.88 -4.68 6.84
C ALA A 194 10.11 -5.70 5.96
N SER A 195 9.67 -6.81 6.56
CA SER A 195 8.81 -7.79 5.91
C SER A 195 7.44 -7.20 5.55
N LYS A 196 6.81 -6.46 6.47
CA LYS A 196 5.53 -5.77 6.25
C LYS A 196 5.64 -4.80 5.07
N ASP A 197 6.68 -3.98 5.03
CA ASP A 197 6.87 -2.98 3.97
C ASP A 197 7.09 -3.65 2.60
N ALA A 198 7.88 -4.73 2.55
CA ALA A 198 8.02 -5.55 1.34
C ALA A 198 6.67 -6.16 0.90
N GLY A 199 5.86 -6.65 1.84
CA GLY A 199 4.53 -7.17 1.54
C GLY A 199 3.55 -6.10 1.03
N TYR A 200 3.59 -4.90 1.63
CA TYR A 200 2.85 -3.74 1.15
C TYR A 200 3.22 -3.39 -0.29
N ARG A 201 4.52 -3.33 -0.59
CA ARG A 201 5.01 -3.06 -1.96
C ARG A 201 4.58 -4.15 -2.95
N ALA A 202 4.64 -5.43 -2.56
CA ALA A 202 4.17 -6.52 -3.40
C ALA A 202 2.66 -6.41 -3.72
N ALA A 203 1.83 -6.15 -2.71
CA ALA A 203 0.39 -5.98 -2.89
C ALA A 203 0.06 -4.72 -3.72
N TRP A 204 0.75 -3.60 -3.49
CA TRP A 204 0.63 -2.38 -4.29
C TRP A 204 1.01 -2.60 -5.75
N SER A 205 2.11 -3.31 -6.01
CA SER A 205 2.57 -3.64 -7.36
C SER A 205 1.56 -4.50 -8.11
N ALA A 206 0.99 -5.52 -7.44
CA ALA A 206 -0.08 -6.33 -7.99
C ALA A 206 -1.32 -5.48 -8.33
N LEU A 207 -1.74 -4.60 -7.41
CA LEU A 207 -2.84 -3.66 -7.63
C LEU A 207 -2.61 -2.79 -8.86
N ASN A 208 -1.44 -2.14 -8.97
CA ASN A 208 -1.09 -1.32 -10.14
C ASN A 208 -1.14 -2.12 -11.45
N THR A 209 -0.51 -3.30 -11.44
CA THR A 209 -0.42 -4.16 -12.63
C THR A 209 -1.81 -4.53 -13.14
N TYR A 210 -2.68 -4.97 -12.23
CA TYR A 210 -4.04 -5.34 -12.60
C TYR A 210 -4.94 -4.14 -12.90
N ALA A 211 -4.77 -3.01 -12.21
CA ALA A 211 -5.52 -1.79 -12.49
C ALA A 211 -5.24 -1.26 -13.90
N ALA A 212 -3.99 -1.34 -14.34
CA ALA A 212 -3.57 -0.97 -15.70
C ALA A 212 -4.05 -2.00 -16.75
N ALA A 213 -3.91 -3.30 -16.47
CA ALA A 213 -4.27 -4.35 -17.41
C ALA A 213 -5.80 -4.56 -17.54
N CYS A 214 -6.55 -4.30 -16.47
CA CYS A 214 -7.97 -4.59 -16.34
C CYS A 214 -8.74 -3.34 -15.87
N PRO A 215 -8.97 -2.36 -16.76
CA PRO A 215 -9.52 -1.05 -16.39
C PRO A 215 -10.97 -1.10 -15.88
N THR A 216 -11.71 -2.17 -16.17
CA THR A 216 -13.11 -2.36 -15.75
C THR A 216 -13.26 -3.24 -14.51
N SER A 217 -12.20 -3.92 -14.05
CA SER A 217 -12.29 -4.80 -12.89
C SER A 217 -12.47 -4.03 -11.59
N THR A 218 -13.20 -4.61 -10.65
CA THR A 218 -13.19 -4.21 -9.24
C THR A 218 -12.14 -5.01 -8.48
N PHE A 219 -11.80 -4.53 -7.29
CA PHE A 219 -10.76 -5.10 -6.44
C PHE A 219 -11.33 -5.44 -5.07
N ALA A 220 -10.75 -6.46 -4.46
CA ALA A 220 -10.96 -6.78 -3.05
C ALA A 220 -9.63 -7.11 -2.40
N LEU A 221 -9.52 -6.86 -1.09
CA LEU A 221 -8.35 -7.20 -0.29
C LEU A 221 -8.72 -8.21 0.79
N LEU A 222 -7.88 -9.22 0.97
CA LEU A 222 -8.01 -10.21 2.04
C LEU A 222 -6.65 -10.39 2.72
N GLY A 223 -6.58 -10.13 4.02
CA GLY A 223 -5.33 -10.25 4.79
C GLY A 223 -5.51 -11.05 6.08
N TYR A 224 -4.44 -11.70 6.52
CA TYR A 224 -4.37 -12.38 7.82
C TYR A 224 -3.09 -11.99 8.58
N SER A 225 -3.19 -11.67 9.87
CA SER A 225 -2.04 -11.37 10.74
C SER A 225 -1.17 -10.24 10.17
N GLN A 226 0.13 -10.47 9.90
CA GLN A 226 0.97 -9.51 9.17
C GLN A 226 0.37 -9.08 7.82
N GLY A 227 -0.27 -10.00 7.10
CA GLY A 227 -0.96 -9.70 5.86
C GLY A 227 -2.21 -8.84 6.05
N ALA A 228 -2.89 -8.93 7.20
CA ALA A 228 -3.99 -8.03 7.54
C ALA A 228 -3.49 -6.62 7.85
N HIS A 229 -2.33 -6.49 8.49
CA HIS A 229 -1.66 -5.20 8.64
C HIS A 229 -1.41 -4.54 7.27
N ILE A 230 -0.79 -5.31 6.36
CA ILE A 230 -0.49 -4.87 5.00
C ILE A 230 -1.76 -4.50 4.22
N ALA A 231 -2.76 -5.38 4.20
CA ALA A 231 -4.00 -5.17 3.45
C ALA A 231 -4.80 -3.99 4.00
N GLY A 232 -4.81 -3.79 5.32
CA GLY A 232 -5.45 -2.64 5.95
C GLY A 232 -4.74 -1.32 5.66
N ASP A 233 -3.41 -1.30 5.64
CA ASP A 233 -2.63 -0.12 5.24
C ASP A 233 -2.86 0.22 3.77
N LEU A 234 -2.95 -0.80 2.92
CA LEU A 234 -3.29 -0.64 1.50
C LEU A 234 -4.70 -0.07 1.33
N ALA A 235 -5.68 -0.56 2.08
CA ALA A 235 -7.04 -0.04 2.09
C ALA A 235 -7.10 1.42 2.54
N ALA A 236 -6.36 1.78 3.59
CA ALA A 236 -6.27 3.15 4.08
C ALA A 236 -5.61 4.09 3.06
N THR A 237 -4.59 3.63 2.34
CA THR A 237 -3.98 4.40 1.25
C THR A 237 -4.96 4.62 0.09
N ILE A 238 -5.71 3.58 -0.30
CA ILE A 238 -6.75 3.72 -1.34
C ILE A 238 -7.83 4.73 -0.91
N GLY A 239 -8.21 4.74 0.37
CA GLY A 239 -9.29 5.60 0.88
C GLY A 239 -8.91 7.05 1.20
N LYS A 240 -7.64 7.44 1.11
CA LYS A 240 -7.18 8.83 1.36
C LYS A 240 -6.75 9.58 0.09
N GLU A 241 -7.01 8.98 -1.08
CA GLU A 241 -6.64 9.45 -2.43
C GLU A 241 -5.12 9.58 -2.69
N SER A 242 -4.57 8.58 -3.37
CA SER A 242 -3.32 8.56 -4.18
C SER A 242 -3.08 7.11 -4.62
N SER A 243 -4.02 6.52 -5.34
CA SER A 243 -4.01 5.09 -5.69
C SER A 243 -4.30 4.85 -7.17
N PRO A 244 -3.75 3.79 -7.78
CA PRO A 244 -4.08 3.37 -9.15
C PRO A 244 -5.58 3.09 -9.36
N ILE A 245 -6.34 2.90 -8.28
CA ILE A 245 -7.79 2.76 -8.34
C ILE A 245 -8.47 3.80 -7.44
N PRO A 246 -9.60 4.39 -7.88
CA PRO A 246 -10.46 5.15 -6.98
C PRO A 246 -11.09 4.23 -5.93
N ALA A 247 -11.39 4.74 -4.74
CA ALA A 247 -11.97 3.97 -3.62
C ALA A 247 -13.22 3.18 -4.03
N ARG A 248 -14.07 3.71 -4.92
CA ARG A 248 -15.26 3.01 -5.45
C ARG A 248 -14.97 1.70 -6.20
N ARG A 249 -13.74 1.49 -6.69
CA ARG A 249 -13.31 0.24 -7.34
C ARG A 249 -12.81 -0.79 -6.34
N LEU A 250 -12.74 -0.47 -5.05
CA LEU A 250 -12.46 -1.41 -3.97
C LEU A 250 -13.79 -1.85 -3.34
N SER A 251 -14.25 -3.05 -3.67
CA SER A 251 -15.57 -3.58 -3.28
C SER A 251 -15.60 -4.19 -1.89
N ALA A 252 -14.47 -4.73 -1.40
CA ALA A 252 -14.38 -5.35 -0.08
C ALA A 252 -12.94 -5.37 0.44
N VAL A 253 -12.79 -5.24 1.76
CA VAL A 253 -11.54 -5.44 2.51
C VAL A 253 -11.85 -6.28 3.73
N ALA A 254 -11.27 -7.47 3.81
CA ALA A 254 -11.44 -8.38 4.94
C ALA A 254 -10.11 -8.61 5.66
N LEU A 255 -10.07 -8.29 6.95
CA LEU A 255 -8.85 -8.31 7.76
C LEU A 255 -9.02 -9.29 8.93
N LEU A 256 -8.38 -10.47 8.85
CA LEU A 256 -8.34 -11.42 9.96
C LEU A 256 -7.12 -11.15 10.84
N ALA A 257 -7.32 -11.03 12.14
CA ALA A 257 -6.23 -10.84 13.11
C ALA A 257 -5.34 -9.62 12.80
N ASP A 258 -5.93 -8.49 12.43
CA ASP A 258 -5.19 -7.26 12.11
C ASP A 258 -4.47 -6.68 13.33
N PRO A 259 -3.13 -6.64 13.36
CA PRO A 259 -2.40 -6.06 14.47
C PRO A 259 -2.55 -4.54 14.58
N ALA A 260 -2.97 -3.85 13.52
CA ALA A 260 -3.19 -2.41 13.53
C ALA A 260 -4.68 -2.02 13.71
N ARG A 261 -5.49 -2.96 14.23
CA ARG A 261 -6.92 -2.77 14.50
C ARG A 261 -7.16 -1.71 15.56
N ASN A 262 -8.12 -0.83 15.32
CA ASN A 262 -8.67 0.08 16.33
C ASN A 262 -9.90 -0.52 17.03
N PRO A 263 -10.16 -0.20 18.32
CA PRO A 263 -11.35 -0.66 19.03
C PRO A 263 -12.68 -0.32 18.32
N GLY A 264 -12.74 0.83 17.65
CA GLY A 264 -13.93 1.32 16.94
C GLY A 264 -14.09 0.84 15.49
N ASP A 265 -13.14 0.05 14.97
CA ASP A 265 -13.27 -0.51 13.62
C ASP A 265 -14.40 -1.54 13.57
N ASN A 266 -15.11 -1.62 12.44
CA ASN A 266 -16.15 -2.63 12.19
C ASN A 266 -15.55 -4.05 12.23
N THR A 267 -15.55 -4.66 13.42
CA THR A 267 -14.87 -5.93 13.71
C THR A 267 -15.85 -6.93 14.33
N LEU A 268 -15.85 -8.15 13.82
CA LEU A 268 -16.62 -9.26 14.39
C LEU A 268 -15.74 -10.21 15.22
N GLY A 269 -16.35 -10.85 16.22
CA GLY A 269 -15.76 -11.97 16.97
C GLY A 269 -15.08 -11.61 18.29
N THR A 270 -15.03 -10.32 18.63
CA THR A 270 -14.47 -9.85 19.91
C THR A 270 -15.56 -9.31 20.83
N SER A 271 -15.58 -9.81 22.07
CA SER A 271 -16.51 -9.41 23.14
C SER A 271 -15.98 -8.23 23.97
N PHE A 272 -14.68 -7.95 23.87
CA PHE A 272 -13.98 -6.92 24.63
C PHE A 272 -12.98 -6.21 23.70
N PRO A 273 -13.47 -5.27 22.86
CA PRO A 273 -12.65 -4.66 21.82
C PRO A 273 -11.54 -3.78 22.41
N SER A 274 -10.31 -4.05 22.00
CA SER A 274 -9.09 -3.34 22.31
C SER A 274 -8.27 -3.02 21.05
N ILE A 275 -7.31 -2.13 21.19
CA ILE A 275 -6.23 -1.90 20.21
C ILE A 275 -5.47 -3.20 19.91
N GLY A 276 -5.00 -3.35 18.67
CA GLY A 276 -4.09 -4.42 18.26
C GLY A 276 -2.62 -4.15 18.66
N ALA A 277 -1.79 -5.17 18.52
CA ALA A 277 -0.39 -5.17 18.96
C ALA A 277 0.54 -4.21 18.19
N ALA A 278 0.17 -3.78 16.98
CA ALA A 278 0.91 -2.79 16.21
C ALA A 278 0.41 -1.35 16.41
N GLY A 279 -0.56 -1.14 17.30
CA GLY A 279 -1.11 0.18 17.60
C GLY A 279 -2.19 0.63 16.62
N ALA A 280 -2.59 1.91 16.71
CA ALA A 280 -3.74 2.44 16.01
C ALA A 280 -3.44 2.77 14.55
N ARG A 281 -4.24 2.26 13.60
CA ARG A 281 -4.25 2.77 12.23
C ARG A 281 -5.00 4.10 12.18
N ALA A 282 -4.48 5.07 11.42
CA ALA A 282 -5.07 6.40 11.24
C ALA A 282 -6.40 6.43 10.43
N GLY A 283 -7.20 5.35 10.47
CA GLY A 283 -8.46 5.19 9.75
C GLY A 283 -8.33 4.85 8.27
N PHE A 284 -9.44 4.42 7.68
CA PHE A 284 -9.49 3.94 6.29
C PHE A 284 -9.98 4.98 5.27
N GLY A 285 -10.42 6.17 5.71
CA GLY A 285 -10.96 7.19 4.80
C GLY A 285 -12.17 6.67 4.03
N ASP A 286 -12.23 6.91 2.73
CA ASP A 286 -13.36 6.56 1.86
C ASP A 286 -13.63 5.06 1.74
N THR A 287 -12.65 4.21 2.07
CA THR A 287 -12.82 2.75 2.05
C THR A 287 -13.41 2.21 3.35
N THR A 288 -13.64 3.04 4.38
CA THR A 288 -14.15 2.60 5.70
C THR A 288 -15.39 1.71 5.59
N LYS A 289 -16.31 2.00 4.67
CA LYS A 289 -17.57 1.24 4.50
C LYS A 289 -17.39 -0.18 3.94
N VAL A 290 -16.27 -0.46 3.29
CA VAL A 290 -15.97 -1.77 2.68
C VAL A 290 -14.99 -2.58 3.52
N VAL A 291 -14.56 -2.06 4.68
CA VAL A 291 -13.64 -2.76 5.59
C VAL A 291 -14.42 -3.52 6.65
N ILE A 292 -14.09 -4.81 6.79
CA ILE A 292 -14.54 -5.67 7.88
C ILE A 292 -13.35 -6.37 8.53
N GLY A 293 -13.26 -6.22 9.86
CA GLY A 293 -12.31 -6.93 10.70
C GLY A 293 -12.90 -8.22 11.26
N LEU A 294 -12.07 -9.23 11.44
CA LEU A 294 -12.38 -10.46 12.16
C LEU A 294 -11.29 -10.70 13.20
N CYS A 295 -11.66 -10.67 14.47
CA CYS A 295 -10.73 -10.86 15.58
C CYS A 295 -11.39 -11.78 16.60
N THR A 296 -10.83 -12.97 16.84
CA THR A 296 -11.36 -13.86 17.88
C THR A 296 -11.03 -13.32 19.25
N ASP A 297 -11.93 -13.55 20.21
CA ASP A 297 -11.60 -13.44 21.62
C ASP A 297 -10.30 -14.18 21.93
N PHE A 298 -9.45 -13.53 22.71
CA PHE A 298 -8.14 -14.02 23.14
C PHE A 298 -7.03 -14.01 22.10
N ASP A 299 -7.21 -13.44 20.91
CA ASP A 299 -6.09 -13.20 19.98
C ASP A 299 -5.31 -11.92 20.38
N PRO A 300 -4.08 -12.04 20.92
CA PRO A 300 -3.31 -10.89 21.38
C PRO A 300 -2.79 -10.03 20.22
N VAL A 301 -2.83 -10.52 18.98
CA VAL A 301 -2.37 -9.77 17.81
C VAL A 301 -3.35 -8.65 17.50
N CYS A 302 -4.64 -8.94 17.40
CA CYS A 302 -5.68 -7.95 17.07
C CYS A 302 -6.41 -7.37 18.28
N ASN A 303 -6.12 -7.87 19.49
CA ASN A 303 -6.78 -7.46 20.73
C ASN A 303 -5.81 -7.49 21.93
N ALA A 304 -4.90 -6.52 22.00
CA ALA A 304 -3.71 -6.58 22.87
C ALA A 304 -3.89 -6.09 24.33
N ALA A 305 -4.96 -5.35 24.68
CA ALA A 305 -5.18 -4.89 26.06
C ALA A 305 -5.82 -5.99 26.94
N PRO A 306 -5.68 -5.92 28.28
CA PRO A 306 -5.94 -7.04 29.20
C PRO A 306 -7.36 -7.64 29.09
N PRO A 307 -7.53 -8.95 29.42
CA PRO A 307 -7.04 -9.56 30.67
C PRO A 307 -5.77 -10.42 30.56
N TYR A 308 -4.88 -10.19 29.59
CA TYR A 308 -3.64 -10.96 29.37
C TYR A 308 -2.48 -10.66 30.34
N ALA A 309 -2.77 -10.19 31.55
CA ALA A 309 -1.76 -10.07 32.59
C ALA A 309 -1.40 -11.47 33.15
N ALA A 310 -0.39 -12.10 32.52
CA ALA A 310 0.51 -13.14 33.05
C ALA A 310 -0.12 -14.40 33.70
N PRO A 311 -0.36 -15.48 32.90
CA PRO A 311 0.48 -16.70 33.01
C PRO A 311 0.85 -17.32 31.63
N LEU A 312 1.72 -18.35 31.61
CA LEU A 312 2.06 -19.16 30.41
C LEU A 312 0.83 -19.67 29.63
N THR A 313 -0.30 -19.88 30.31
CA THR A 313 -1.58 -20.26 29.70
C THR A 313 -2.14 -19.17 28.78
N ALA A 314 -1.91 -17.89 29.06
CA ALA A 314 -2.34 -16.79 28.19
C ALA A 314 -1.57 -16.77 26.86
N ALA A 315 -0.29 -17.14 26.85
CA ALA A 315 0.50 -17.24 25.62
C ALA A 315 0.05 -18.42 24.73
N LEU A 316 -0.24 -19.58 25.33
CA LEU A 316 -0.77 -20.74 24.60
C LEU A 316 -2.18 -20.50 24.08
N LEU A 317 -3.06 -19.91 24.91
CA LEU A 317 -4.40 -19.51 24.50
C LEU A 317 -4.35 -18.45 23.40
N GLY A 318 -3.42 -17.50 23.50
CA GLY A 318 -3.20 -16.46 22.50
C GLY A 318 -2.71 -17.02 21.16
N GLN A 319 -1.75 -17.95 21.18
CA GLN A 319 -1.29 -18.60 19.95
C GLN A 319 -2.39 -19.46 19.31
N ALA A 320 -3.14 -20.22 20.11
CA ALA A 320 -4.25 -21.04 19.63
C ALA A 320 -5.44 -20.19 19.14
N ALA A 321 -5.68 -19.03 19.75
CA ALA A 321 -6.62 -18.03 19.26
C ALA A 321 -6.16 -17.51 17.89
N HIS A 322 -4.90 -17.08 17.81
CA HIS A 322 -4.34 -16.49 16.60
C HIS A 322 -4.34 -17.44 15.41
N THR A 323 -3.99 -18.72 15.59
CA THR A 323 -3.97 -19.70 14.47
C THR A 323 -5.30 -20.40 14.23
N GLY A 324 -6.28 -20.20 15.12
CA GLY A 324 -7.51 -20.97 15.16
C GLY A 324 -8.62 -20.51 14.23
N TYR A 325 -8.47 -19.45 13.43
CA TYR A 325 -9.56 -18.88 12.62
C TYR A 325 -10.22 -19.88 11.64
N ALA A 326 -9.48 -20.90 11.19
CA ALA A 326 -10.05 -21.92 10.31
C ALA A 326 -10.98 -22.93 11.03
N THR A 327 -10.88 -23.04 12.36
CA THR A 327 -11.58 -24.05 13.17
C THR A 327 -12.49 -23.45 14.24
N LYS A 328 -12.15 -22.27 14.76
CA LYS A 328 -12.97 -21.51 15.73
C LYS A 328 -14.19 -20.95 15.05
N LYS A 329 -15.31 -20.94 15.77
CA LYS A 329 -16.61 -20.44 15.30
C LYS A 329 -16.81 -18.97 15.65
N LEU A 330 -17.35 -18.19 14.71
CA LEU A 330 -17.67 -16.78 14.90
C LEU A 330 -19.05 -16.59 15.56
N ASP A 331 -20.05 -17.35 15.11
CA ASP A 331 -21.46 -17.21 15.50
C ASP A 331 -22.07 -18.51 16.06
N GLY A 332 -21.22 -19.42 16.56
CA GLY A 332 -21.64 -20.75 17.02
C GLY A 332 -22.00 -21.74 15.90
N SER A 333 -22.13 -21.27 14.66
CA SER A 333 -22.45 -22.10 13.49
C SER A 333 -21.23 -22.26 12.56
N LYS A 334 -20.67 -21.15 12.06
CA LYS A 334 -19.61 -21.15 11.05
C LYS A 334 -18.27 -20.79 11.64
N THR A 335 -17.20 -21.36 11.07
CA THR A 335 -15.84 -20.92 11.38
C THR A 335 -15.61 -19.50 10.90
N PHE A 336 -14.60 -18.78 11.42
CA PHE A 336 -14.30 -17.44 10.93
C PHE A 336 -14.02 -17.43 9.42
N THR A 337 -13.24 -18.40 8.92
CA THR A 337 -12.98 -18.55 7.47
C THR A 337 -14.23 -18.97 6.70
N GLY A 338 -15.10 -19.81 7.27
CA GLY A 338 -16.37 -20.20 6.65
C GLY A 338 -17.35 -19.05 6.50
N TRP A 339 -17.56 -18.29 7.59
CA TRP A 339 -18.38 -17.07 7.55
C TRP A 339 -17.86 -16.07 6.53
N LEU A 340 -16.53 -15.85 6.52
CA LEU A 340 -15.92 -14.90 5.60
C LEU A 340 -16.04 -15.34 4.13
N THR A 341 -15.97 -16.65 3.86
CA THR A 341 -16.22 -17.19 2.52
C THR A 341 -17.61 -16.82 2.04
N ASP A 342 -18.62 -16.95 2.88
CA ASP A 342 -20.01 -16.61 2.51
C ASP A 342 -20.18 -15.10 2.34
N TYR A 343 -19.63 -14.30 3.24
CA TYR A 343 -19.63 -12.84 3.12
C TYR A 343 -19.00 -12.37 1.80
N LEU A 344 -17.80 -12.86 1.47
CA LEU A 344 -17.11 -12.50 0.23
C LEU A 344 -17.82 -13.06 -1.02
N ALA A 345 -18.42 -14.26 -0.93
CA ALA A 345 -19.18 -14.81 -2.06
C ALA A 345 -20.36 -13.92 -2.43
N VAL A 346 -21.08 -13.35 -1.45
CA VAL A 346 -22.18 -12.42 -1.71
C VAL A 346 -21.67 -11.04 -2.14
N THR A 347 -20.61 -10.55 -1.52
CA THR A 347 -20.10 -9.19 -1.75
C THR A 347 -19.44 -9.04 -3.13
N LEU A 348 -18.91 -10.13 -3.70
CA LEU A 348 -18.10 -10.11 -4.93
C LEU A 348 -18.81 -10.71 -6.16
N ASP A 349 -20.05 -11.19 -6.03
CA ASP A 349 -20.83 -11.83 -7.12
C ASP A 349 -21.41 -10.84 -8.15
#